data_AF-A0A1B8TDA3-F1
#
_entry.id   AF-A0A1B8TDA3-F1
#
_cell.length_a   1.000
_cell.length_b   1.000
_cell.length_c   1.000
_cell.angle_alpha   90.00
_cell.angle_beta   90.00
_cell.angle_gamma   90.00
#
_symmetry.space_group_name_H-M   'P 1'
#
loop_
_entity.id
_entity.type
_entity.pdbx_description
1 polymer ?
#
loop_
_entity_poly.entity_id
_entity_poly.type
_entity_poly.pdbx_seq_one_letter_code
_entity_poly.pdbx_strand_id
1 'polypeptide(L)'
;MSHGIIVRTAGGGVSLDTGLFSMRTIYSQVVTVTGQPLTLTLPDFDAANGAAWCHFEASVPEFTILPAYTVTGNTITIPPAAYPLRVHAVMFR
;
A
#
# COMPACT_ATOMS: atom_id res chain seq x y z
N MET A 1 -12.35 -17.11 0.85
CA MET A 1 -12.60 -16.19 -0.28
C MET A 1 -11.64 -15.03 -0.12
N SER A 2 -10.66 -14.86 -1.02
CA SER A 2 -9.76 -13.71 -0.98
C SER A 2 -10.39 -12.58 -1.77
N HIS A 3 -10.70 -11.47 -1.12
CA HIS A 3 -11.29 -10.30 -1.76
C HIS A 3 -10.19 -9.53 -2.51
N GLY A 4 -10.31 -9.45 -3.84
CA GLY A 4 -9.44 -8.69 -4.73
C GLY A 4 -8.05 -9.28 -4.96
N ILE A 5 -7.65 -9.35 -6.23
CA ILE A 5 -6.27 -9.68 -6.60
C ILE A 5 -5.46 -8.39 -6.58
N ILE A 6 -4.40 -8.36 -5.77
CA ILE A 6 -3.38 -7.31 -5.84
C ILE A 6 -2.30 -7.81 -6.80
N VAL A 7 -2.26 -7.26 -8.02
CA VAL A 7 -1.15 -7.52 -8.95
C VAL A 7 -0.20 -6.33 -8.89
N ARG A 8 1.06 -6.61 -8.52
CA ARG A 8 2.15 -5.65 -8.70
C ARG A 8 2.70 -5.78 -10.10
N THR A 9 2.60 -4.73 -10.90
CA THR A 9 3.25 -4.71 -12.22
C THR A 9 4.75 -4.47 -12.05
N ALA A 10 5.55 -4.84 -13.06
CA ALA A 10 7.00 -4.63 -13.05
C ALA A 10 7.41 -3.15 -12.87
N GLY A 11 6.49 -2.20 -13.15
CA GLY A 11 6.66 -0.76 -12.90
C GLY A 11 6.21 -0.29 -11.51
N GLY A 12 5.87 -1.19 -10.58
CA GLY A 12 5.37 -0.83 -9.25
C GLY A 12 3.91 -0.37 -9.23
N GLY A 13 3.18 -0.51 -10.34
CA GLY A 13 1.75 -0.25 -10.39
C GLY A 13 0.98 -1.29 -9.58
N VAL A 14 -0.04 -0.83 -8.86
CA VAL A 14 -0.94 -1.69 -8.09
C VAL A 14 -2.26 -1.75 -8.84
N SER A 15 -2.56 -2.92 -9.41
CA SER A 15 -3.89 -3.20 -9.95
C SER A 15 -4.72 -3.89 -8.89
N LEU A 16 -5.94 -3.40 -8.70
CA LEU A 16 -6.88 -3.94 -7.74
C LEU A 16 -8.19 -4.25 -8.46
N ASP A 17 -8.56 -5.53 -8.52
CA ASP A 17 -9.87 -5.93 -9.02
C ASP A 17 -10.86 -5.96 -7.87
N THR A 18 -11.84 -5.07 -7.90
CA THR A 18 -12.88 -4.94 -6.87
C THR A 18 -14.11 -5.78 -7.19
N GLY A 19 -14.24 -6.32 -8.40
CA GLY A 19 -15.43 -7.02 -8.87
C GLY A 19 -16.72 -6.26 -8.54
N LEU A 20 -17.58 -6.89 -7.72
CA LEU A 20 -18.89 -6.38 -7.27
C LEU A 20 -18.84 -5.65 -5.92
N PHE A 21 -17.67 -5.51 -5.30
CA PHE A 21 -17.54 -4.94 -3.96
C PHE A 21 -17.33 -3.44 -4.00
N SER A 22 -17.96 -2.76 -3.05
CA SER A 22 -17.68 -1.35 -2.79
C SER A 22 -16.37 -1.22 -1.99
N MET A 23 -15.58 -0.19 -2.29
CA MET A 23 -14.36 0.10 -1.55
C MET A 23 -14.61 1.25 -0.59
N ARG A 24 -14.13 1.11 0.64
CA ARG A 24 -14.03 2.21 1.60
C ARG A 24 -12.58 2.41 2.01
N THR A 25 -12.05 3.61 1.74
CA THR A 25 -10.77 4.04 2.29
C THR A 25 -10.86 4.16 3.81
N ILE A 26 -9.97 3.45 4.51
CA ILE A 26 -9.88 3.49 5.98
C ILE A 26 -8.58 4.14 6.45
N TYR A 27 -7.55 4.15 5.61
CA TYR A 27 -6.27 4.79 5.90
C TYR A 27 -5.71 5.44 4.64
N SER A 28 -5.29 6.69 4.74
CA SER A 28 -4.48 7.36 3.71
C SER A 28 -3.59 8.40 4.36
N GLN A 29 -2.29 8.15 4.41
CA GLN A 29 -1.32 9.09 4.98
C GLN A 29 -0.03 9.09 4.20
N VAL A 30 0.62 10.26 4.17
CA VAL A 30 1.98 10.41 3.65
C VAL A 30 2.95 10.09 4.78
N VAL A 31 3.90 9.21 4.49
CA VAL A 31 4.98 8.83 5.39
C VAL A 31 6.31 9.09 4.72
N THR A 32 7.24 9.65 5.49
CA THR A 32 8.61 9.84 5.02
C THR A 32 9.46 8.72 5.58
N VAL A 33 10.03 7.89 4.70
CA VAL A 33 11.00 6.89 5.10
C VAL A 33 12.38 7.56 5.12
N THR A 34 13.10 7.43 6.23
CA THR A 34 14.39 8.11 6.46
C THR A 34 15.55 7.13 6.47
N GLY A 35 15.67 6.32 5.42
CA GLY A 35 16.78 5.36 5.26
C GLY A 35 16.77 4.17 6.22
N GLN A 36 15.72 4.00 7.02
CA GLN A 36 15.48 2.82 7.86
C GLN A 36 14.15 2.19 7.47
N PRO A 37 13.95 0.87 7.70
CA PRO A 37 12.65 0.25 7.46
C PRO A 37 11.57 0.91 8.33
N LEU A 38 10.40 1.13 7.75
CA LEU A 38 9.26 1.72 8.44
C LEU A 38 8.13 0.71 8.51
N THR A 39 7.69 0.40 9.73
CA THR A 39 6.50 -0.45 9.96
C THR A 39 5.36 0.44 10.43
N LEU A 40 4.22 0.35 9.76
CA LEU A 40 3.01 1.09 10.09
C LEU A 40 1.88 0.13 10.40
N THR A 41 1.16 0.41 11.48
CA THR A 41 -0.09 -0.27 11.81
C THR A 41 -1.24 0.45 11.14
N LEU A 42 -2.03 -0.28 10.37
CA LEU A 42 -3.22 0.19 9.68
C LEU A 42 -4.43 -0.06 10.60
N PRO A 43 -4.99 0.98 11.22
CA PRO A 43 -6.12 0.81 12.14
C PRO A 43 -7.33 0.26 11.38
N ASP A 44 -8.04 -0.68 12.01
CA ASP A 44 -9.25 -1.34 11.48
C ASP A 44 -9.08 -2.05 10.12
N PHE A 45 -7.83 -2.27 9.70
CA PHE A 45 -7.53 -3.00 8.48
C PHE A 45 -7.51 -4.51 8.72
N ASP A 46 -8.24 -5.24 7.87
CA ASP A 46 -8.22 -6.69 7.80
C ASP A 46 -7.78 -7.12 6.39
N ALA A 47 -6.59 -7.72 6.30
CA ALA A 47 -6.02 -8.20 5.05
C ALA A 47 -6.84 -9.30 4.35
N ALA A 48 -7.78 -9.97 5.04
CA ALA A 48 -8.69 -10.91 4.41
C ALA A 48 -9.82 -10.23 3.62
N ASN A 49 -10.14 -8.98 3.97
CA ASN A 49 -11.31 -8.23 3.50
C ASN A 49 -10.94 -6.84 2.96
N GLY A 50 -9.68 -6.63 2.61
CA GLY A 50 -9.19 -5.32 2.20
C GLY A 50 -7.88 -5.40 1.44
N ALA A 51 -7.40 -4.24 1.02
CA ALA A 51 -6.11 -4.10 0.40
C ALA A 51 -5.35 -2.90 0.95
N ALA A 52 -4.02 -3.05 1.04
CA ALA A 52 -3.12 -1.98 1.42
C ALA A 52 -1.97 -1.88 0.42
N TRP A 53 -1.62 -0.66 0.06
CA TRP A 53 -0.52 -0.38 -0.84
C TRP A 53 0.12 0.97 -0.54
N CYS A 54 1.32 1.17 -1.07
CA CYS A 54 1.94 2.49 -1.11
C CYS A 54 2.22 2.92 -2.54
N HIS A 55 2.30 4.23 -2.75
CA HIS A 55 2.80 4.83 -3.98
C HIS A 55 3.62 6.08 -3.64
N PHE A 56 4.39 6.57 -4.61
CA PHE A 56 5.14 7.80 -4.46
C PHE A 56 4.23 9.01 -4.32
N GLU A 57 4.44 9.83 -3.29
CA GLU A 57 3.83 11.16 -3.27
C GLU A 57 4.38 11.95 -4.46
N ALA A 58 3.53 12.72 -5.15
CA ALA A 58 3.81 13.36 -6.44
C ALA A 58 5.04 14.29 -6.39
N SER A 59 6.25 13.75 -6.55
CA SER A 59 7.53 14.50 -6.62
C SER A 59 8.75 13.57 -6.73
N VAL A 60 8.59 12.38 -7.31
CA VAL A 60 9.68 11.39 -7.40
C VAL A 60 10.12 11.22 -8.86
N PRO A 61 11.44 11.10 -9.16
CA PRO A 61 11.93 10.95 -10.52
C PRO A 61 11.25 9.79 -11.27
N GLU A 62 10.98 9.97 -12.57
CA GLU A 62 10.20 9.07 -13.47
C GLU A 62 10.70 7.62 -13.58
N PHE A 63 11.85 7.28 -12.99
CA PHE A 63 12.45 5.94 -13.02
C PHE A 63 12.68 5.36 -11.62
N THR A 64 12.13 5.98 -10.58
CA THR A 64 12.28 5.48 -9.22
C THR A 64 11.39 4.27 -9.04
N ILE A 65 11.98 3.12 -8.70
CA ILE A 65 11.24 1.89 -8.45
C ILE A 65 10.74 1.91 -7.01
N LEU A 66 9.43 1.68 -6.83
CA LEU A 66 8.85 1.53 -5.51
C LEU A 66 9.43 0.27 -4.84
N PRO A 67 10.06 0.38 -3.66
CA PRO A 67 10.64 -0.78 -3.00
C PRO A 67 9.53 -1.77 -2.61
N ALA A 68 9.86 -3.07 -2.66
CA ALA A 68 8.91 -4.12 -2.33
C ALA A 68 8.55 -4.08 -0.84
N TYR A 69 7.38 -3.54 -0.51
CA TYR A 69 6.80 -3.56 0.84
C TYR A 69 6.07 -4.88 1.10
N THR A 70 5.92 -5.26 2.36
CA THR A 70 5.13 -6.42 2.78
C THR A 70 3.93 -5.98 3.60
N VAL A 71 2.82 -6.71 3.47
CA VAL A 71 1.61 -6.50 4.28
C VAL A 71 1.35 -7.79 5.03
N THR A 72 1.35 -7.72 6.36
CA THR A 72 1.14 -8.87 7.24
C THR A 72 0.13 -8.51 8.32
N GLY A 73 -1.03 -9.17 8.31
CA GLY A 73 -2.15 -8.83 9.19
C GLY A 73 -2.59 -7.38 8.95
N ASN A 74 -2.58 -6.56 10.00
CA ASN A 74 -2.91 -5.14 9.92
C ASN A 74 -1.68 -4.23 9.77
N THR A 75 -0.51 -4.77 9.46
CA THR A 75 0.73 -3.98 9.35
C THR A 75 1.26 -3.95 7.93
N ILE A 76 1.83 -2.81 7.55
CA ILE A 76 2.61 -2.63 6.32
C ILE A 76 4.05 -2.29 6.69
N THR A 77 4.98 -3.05 6.14
CA THR A 77 6.42 -2.87 6.35
C THR A 77 7.04 -2.40 5.05
N ILE A 78 7.62 -1.21 5.09
CA ILE A 78 8.27 -0.56 3.96
C ILE A 78 9.78 -0.65 4.16
N PRO A 79 10.56 -1.11 3.15
CA PRO A 79 12.01 -1.13 3.24
C PRO A 79 12.59 0.28 3.35
N PRO A 80 13.89 0.40 3.68
CA PRO A 80 14.60 1.67 3.62
C PRO A 80 14.37 2.37 2.28
N ALA A 81 13.86 3.59 2.35
CA ALA A 81 13.68 4.49 1.23
C ALA A 81 14.03 5.91 1.69
N ALA A 82 14.18 6.84 0.74
CA ALA A 82 14.51 8.25 1.00
C ALA A 82 13.51 9.20 0.30
N TYR A 83 12.26 8.76 0.18
CA TYR A 83 11.21 9.47 -0.54
C TYR A 83 9.90 9.46 0.26
N PRO A 84 9.07 10.50 0.13
CA PRO A 84 7.72 10.48 0.68
C PRO A 84 6.87 9.46 -0.06
N LEU A 85 6.23 8.58 0.69
CA LEU A 85 5.30 7.58 0.19
C LEU A 85 3.93 7.84 0.78
N ARG A 86 2.89 7.75 -0.05
CA ARG A 86 1.53 7.68 0.44
C ARG A 86 1.13 6.23 0.63
N VAL A 87 0.71 5.90 1.84
CA VAL A 87 0.19 4.59 2.20
C VAL A 87 -1.33 4.66 2.19
N HIS A 88 -1.96 3.74 1.48
CA HIS A 88 -3.40 3.57 1.41
C HIS A 88 -3.80 2.21 2.01
N ALA A 89 -4.90 2.20 2.73
CA ALA A 89 -5.62 0.98 3.07
C ALA A 89 -7.12 1.17 2.83
N VAL A 90 -7.73 0.15 2.24
CA VAL A 90 -9.14 0.11 1.88
C VAL A 90 -9.75 -1.21 2.35
N MET A 91 -11.03 -1.15 2.70
CA MET A 91 -11.84 -2.32 3.04
C MET A 91 -12.88 -2.54 1.95
N PHE A 92 -13.10 -3.80 1.60
CA PHE A 92 -14.16 -4.24 0.71
C PHE A 92 -15.45 -4.44 1.50
N ARG A 93 -16.57 -4.04 0.92
CA ARG A 93 -17.92 -4.17 1.48
C ARG A 93 -18.89 -4.64 0.42
#